data_AF-A0A1M6TYV7-F1
#
_entry.id   AF-A0A1M6TYV7-F1
#
_cell.length_a   1.000
_cell.length_b   1.000
_cell.length_c   1.000
_cell.angle_alpha   90.00
_cell.angle_beta   90.00
_cell.angle_gamma   90.00
#
_symmetry.space_group_name_H-M   'P 1'
#
loop_
_entity.id
_entity.type
_entity.pdbx_description
1 polymer ?
#
loop_
_entity_poly.entity_id
_entity_poly.type
_entity_poly.pdbx_seq_one_letter_code
_entity_poly.pdbx_strand_id
1 'polypeptide(L)'
;MYANREKNEYDAMVARVRKYYGHGVEIGGYNSHDLIKLRALDAKREADEVRAEAARPMNEAAGRLNATYMRIMNAWRTITDAQEQIAKQRRLHLLNGINPEFLTPVEMPAAMQSHPTVEEYDAANTEAAALATELETRAQKMASYVNGWERSTPDQRNLSLILALAARLEQLETGV
;
A
#
# COMPACT_ATOMS: atom_id res chain seq x y z
N MET A 1 50.48 3.69 29.12
CA MET A 1 50.27 3.16 27.75
C MET A 1 49.77 4.30 26.88
N TYR A 2 50.59 4.84 25.98
CA TYR A 2 50.12 5.84 25.02
C TYR A 2 49.39 5.11 23.89
N ALA A 3 48.09 5.39 23.74
CA ALA A 3 47.32 4.87 22.63
C ALA A 3 47.90 5.44 21.32
N ASN A 4 48.29 4.57 20.39
CA ASN A 4 48.75 5.01 19.09
C ASN A 4 47.52 5.52 18.30
N ARG A 5 47.36 6.85 18.25
CA ARG A 5 46.22 7.54 17.64
C ARG A 5 45.99 7.08 16.19
N GLU A 6 47.06 6.88 15.43
CA GLU A 6 46.99 6.48 14.03
C GLU A 6 46.53 5.02 13.87
N LYS A 7 46.92 4.14 14.80
CA LYS A 7 46.45 2.74 14.82
C LYS A 7 44.97 2.67 15.21
N ASN A 8 44.53 3.48 16.16
CA ASN A 8 43.12 3.55 16.54
C ASN A 8 42.25 4.06 15.38
N GLU A 9 42.74 5.04 14.62
CA GLU A 9 42.04 5.58 13.45
C GLU A 9 41.95 4.55 12.32
N TYR A 10 43.01 3.76 12.11
CA TYR A 10 42.99 2.61 11.21
C TYR A 10 41.95 1.57 11.61
N ASP A 11 41.98 1.09 12.86
CA ASP A 11 41.05 0.07 13.35
C ASP A 11 39.59 0.56 13.25
N ALA A 12 39.35 1.86 13.50
CA ALA A 12 38.04 2.48 13.32
C ALA A 12 37.58 2.51 11.85
N MET A 13 38.47 2.86 10.90
CA MET A 13 38.17 2.82 9.46
C MET A 13 37.87 1.39 8.98
N VAL A 14 38.67 0.42 9.41
CA VAL A 14 38.46 -1.01 9.11
C VAL A 14 37.06 -1.44 9.57
N ALA A 15 36.68 -1.09 10.80
CA ALA A 15 35.37 -1.44 11.36
C ALA A 15 34.21 -0.82 10.56
N ARG A 16 34.30 0.46 10.18
CA ARG A 16 33.26 1.13 9.36
C ARG A 16 33.12 0.51 7.98
N VAL A 17 34.24 0.29 7.28
CA VAL A 17 34.26 -0.28 5.94
C VAL A 17 33.73 -1.72 5.93
N ARG A 18 34.10 -2.54 6.91
CA ARG A 18 33.55 -3.91 7.06
C ARG A 18 32.07 -3.91 7.41
N LYS A 19 31.58 -2.94 8.19
CA LYS A 19 30.15 -2.81 8.49
C LYS A 19 29.33 -2.54 7.23
N TYR A 20 29.85 -1.72 6.32
CA TYR A 20 29.13 -1.32 5.10
C TYR A 20 29.26 -2.35 3.97
N TYR A 21 30.48 -2.83 3.68
CA TYR A 21 30.74 -3.76 2.55
C TYR A 21 30.76 -5.25 2.95
N GLY A 22 30.71 -5.56 4.25
CA GLY A 22 30.81 -6.92 4.78
C GLY A 22 32.25 -7.36 5.07
N HIS A 23 32.39 -8.54 5.69
CA HIS A 23 33.69 -9.10 6.11
C HIS A 23 34.58 -9.59 4.95
N GLY A 24 34.03 -9.74 3.75
CA GLY A 24 34.75 -10.23 2.57
C GLY A 24 35.60 -9.18 1.85
N VAL A 25 35.58 -7.91 2.28
CA VAL A 25 36.33 -6.84 1.63
C VAL A 25 37.80 -6.88 2.05
N GLU A 26 38.71 -6.88 1.08
CA GLU A 26 40.17 -6.94 1.31
C GLU A 26 40.70 -5.56 1.74
N ILE A 27 41.08 -5.44 3.01
CA ILE A 27 41.55 -4.18 3.61
C ILE A 27 43.09 -4.13 3.75
N GLY A 28 43.76 -5.27 3.68
CA GLY A 28 45.22 -5.37 3.85
C GLY A 28 45.68 -5.05 5.29
N GLY A 29 46.95 -4.66 5.45
CA GLY A 29 47.58 -4.37 6.73
C GLY A 29 47.75 -2.87 7.03
N TYR A 30 48.50 -2.56 8.10
CA TYR A 30 48.86 -1.19 8.46
C TYR A 30 50.15 -0.73 7.73
N ASN A 31 50.11 -0.76 6.40
CA ASN A 31 51.18 -0.22 5.55
C ASN A 31 50.64 0.95 4.70
N SER A 32 51.53 1.78 4.16
CA SER A 32 51.13 2.99 3.42
C SER A 32 50.19 2.72 2.24
N HIS A 33 50.35 1.59 1.55
CA HIS A 33 49.55 1.25 0.36
C HIS A 33 48.12 0.84 0.74
N ASP A 34 48.01 -0.03 1.74
CA ASP A 34 46.74 -0.52 2.24
C ASP A 34 45.97 0.58 2.98
N LEU A 35 46.66 1.50 3.66
CA LEU A 35 46.06 2.70 4.24
C LEU A 35 45.41 3.61 3.19
N ILE A 36 46.06 3.79 2.03
CA ILE A 36 45.50 4.58 0.92
C ILE A 36 44.24 3.90 0.38
N LYS A 37 44.28 2.58 0.16
CA LYS A 37 43.11 1.81 -0.28
C LYS A 37 41.95 1.89 0.72
N LEU A 38 42.24 1.73 2.01
CA LEU A 38 41.23 1.81 3.07
C LEU A 38 40.58 3.20 3.13
N ARG A 39 41.37 4.28 3.03
CA ARG A 39 40.83 5.65 2.95
C ARG A 39 39.94 5.86 1.74
N ALA A 40 40.32 5.33 0.58
CA ALA A 40 39.50 5.41 -0.62
C ALA A 40 38.17 4.64 -0.48
N LEU A 41 38.19 3.48 0.18
CA LEU A 41 36.96 2.71 0.49
C LEU A 41 36.07 3.44 1.50
N ASP A 42 36.64 4.02 2.56
CA ASP A 42 35.88 4.77 3.55
C ASP A 42 35.27 6.05 2.94
N ALA A 43 36.00 6.74 2.06
CA ALA A 43 35.47 7.89 1.32
C ALA A 43 34.34 7.52 0.35
N LYS A 44 34.43 6.35 -0.31
CA LYS A 44 33.34 5.83 -1.16
C LYS A 44 32.10 5.50 -0.33
N ARG A 45 32.27 4.83 0.81
CA ARG A 45 31.19 4.55 1.77
C ARG A 45 30.50 5.85 2.19
N GLU A 46 31.28 6.84 2.61
CA GLU A 46 30.74 8.14 3.05
C GLU A 46 29.98 8.84 1.92
N ALA A 47 30.50 8.83 0.69
CA ALA A 47 29.80 9.38 -0.46
C ALA A 47 28.48 8.64 -0.76
N ASP A 48 28.46 7.32 -0.64
CA ASP A 48 27.25 6.52 -0.84
C ASP A 48 26.22 6.75 0.28
N GLU A 49 26.65 6.87 1.54
CA GLU A 49 25.79 7.23 2.67
C GLU A 49 25.19 8.63 2.50
N VAL A 50 25.98 9.61 2.08
CA VAL A 50 25.49 10.96 1.78
C VAL A 50 24.48 10.96 0.64
N ARG A 51 24.71 10.19 -0.43
CA ARG A 51 23.73 10.04 -1.53
C ARG A 51 22.45 9.36 -1.05
N ALA A 52 22.57 8.32 -0.23
CA ALA A 52 21.42 7.61 0.31
C ALA A 52 20.58 8.51 1.22
N GLU A 53 21.23 9.27 2.10
CA GLU A 53 20.54 10.24 2.97
C GLU A 53 19.89 11.36 2.16
N ALA A 54 20.54 11.85 1.10
CA ALA A 54 19.95 12.84 0.19
C ALA A 54 18.74 12.30 -0.59
N ALA A 55 18.74 11.01 -0.96
CA ALA A 55 17.62 10.36 -1.66
C ALA A 55 16.49 9.92 -0.73
N ARG A 56 16.76 9.83 0.58
CA ARG A 56 15.83 9.29 1.58
C ARG A 56 14.46 9.98 1.61
N PRO A 57 14.34 11.33 1.59
CA PRO A 57 13.04 11.98 1.61
C PRO A 57 12.16 11.57 0.42
N MET A 58 12.77 11.46 -0.77
CA MET A 58 12.09 11.08 -2.00
C MET A 58 11.63 9.62 -1.95
N ASN A 59 12.49 8.72 -1.47
CA ASN A 59 12.15 7.31 -1.29
C ASN A 59 11.02 7.11 -0.29
N GLU A 60 11.04 7.86 0.82
CA GLU A 60 9.99 7.81 1.83
C GLU A 60 8.66 8.34 1.29
N ALA A 61 8.67 9.44 0.53
CA ALA A 61 7.47 10.00 -0.10
C ALA A 61 6.85 9.04 -1.14
N ALA A 62 7.69 8.49 -2.03
CA ALA A 62 7.27 7.46 -2.99
C ALA A 62 6.73 6.21 -2.28
N GLY A 63 7.35 5.80 -1.15
CA GLY A 63 6.89 4.68 -0.33
C GLY A 63 5.51 4.91 0.27
N ARG A 64 5.22 6.13 0.77
CA ARG A 64 3.89 6.51 1.28
C ARG A 64 2.83 6.44 0.18
N LEU A 65 3.11 7.04 -0.98
CA LEU A 65 2.18 6.99 -2.12
C LEU A 65 1.91 5.54 -2.56
N ASN A 66 2.95 4.71 -2.65
CA ASN A 66 2.81 3.31 -3.00
C ASN A 66 1.94 2.54 -2.00
N ALA A 67 2.12 2.78 -0.69
CA ALA A 67 1.27 2.16 0.34
C ALA A 67 -0.22 2.55 0.17
N THR A 68 -0.48 3.81 -0.14
CA THR A 68 -1.85 4.30 -0.43
C THR A 68 -2.41 3.68 -1.71
N TYR A 69 -1.58 3.52 -2.75
CA TYR A 69 -2.00 2.86 -3.98
C TYR A 69 -2.35 1.37 -3.76
N MET A 70 -1.59 0.66 -2.92
CA MET A 70 -1.91 -0.72 -2.54
C MET A 70 -3.26 -0.83 -1.82
N ARG A 71 -3.62 0.16 -0.99
CA ARG A 71 -4.95 0.25 -0.36
C ARG A 71 -6.05 0.37 -1.41
N ILE A 72 -5.89 1.29 -2.36
CA ILE A 72 -6.81 1.48 -3.49
C ILE A 72 -7.01 0.15 -4.26
N MET A 73 -5.91 -0.51 -4.64
CA MET A 73 -5.95 -1.77 -5.40
C MET A 73 -6.65 -2.90 -4.64
N ASN A 74 -6.41 -3.02 -3.33
CA ASN A 74 -7.06 -4.02 -2.48
C ASN A 74 -8.56 -3.77 -2.33
N ALA A 75 -8.96 -2.51 -2.16
CA ALA A 75 -10.36 -2.12 -2.09
C ALA A 75 -11.08 -2.36 -3.42
N TRP A 76 -10.46 -1.97 -4.54
CA TRP A 76 -10.96 -2.24 -5.89
C TRP A 76 -11.18 -3.74 -6.12
N ARG A 77 -10.18 -4.58 -5.81
CA ARG A 77 -10.30 -6.03 -5.94
C ARG A 77 -11.48 -6.58 -5.14
N THR A 78 -11.62 -6.14 -3.89
CA THR A 78 -12.71 -6.56 -3.00
C THR A 78 -14.08 -6.18 -3.57
N ILE A 79 -14.20 -4.98 -4.15
CA ILE A 79 -15.42 -4.53 -4.82
C ILE A 79 -15.71 -5.42 -6.03
N THR A 80 -14.73 -5.66 -6.89
CA THR A 80 -14.88 -6.49 -8.09
C THR A 80 -15.31 -7.92 -7.73
N ASP A 81 -14.65 -8.55 -6.76
CA ASP A 81 -15.01 -9.89 -6.29
C ASP A 81 -16.46 -9.93 -5.75
N ALA A 82 -16.87 -8.91 -4.99
CA ALA A 82 -18.24 -8.80 -4.50
C ALA A 82 -19.26 -8.56 -5.63
N GLN A 83 -18.91 -7.77 -6.65
CA GLN A 83 -19.75 -7.55 -7.84
C GLN A 83 -19.94 -8.84 -8.63
N GLU A 84 -18.91 -9.66 -8.77
CA GLU A 84 -19.01 -10.98 -9.40
C GLU A 84 -19.94 -11.92 -8.61
N GLN A 85 -19.85 -11.92 -7.27
CA GLN A 85 -20.76 -12.70 -6.42
C GLN A 85 -22.22 -12.25 -6.61
N ILE A 86 -22.48 -10.94 -6.60
CA ILE A 86 -23.81 -10.37 -6.84
C ILE A 86 -24.31 -10.73 -8.23
N ALA A 87 -23.45 -10.72 -9.25
CA ALA A 87 -23.83 -11.02 -10.63
C ALA A 87 -24.40 -12.44 -10.78
N LYS A 88 -23.87 -13.43 -10.04
CA LYS A 88 -24.35 -14.83 -10.07
C LYS A 88 -25.83 -14.95 -9.69
N GLN A 89 -26.35 -14.08 -8.84
CA GLN A 89 -27.74 -14.09 -8.37
C GLN A 89 -28.41 -12.71 -8.55
N ARG A 90 -28.05 -11.99 -9.62
CA ARG A 90 -28.43 -10.58 -9.85
C ARG A 90 -29.91 -10.31 -9.64
N ARG A 91 -30.79 -11.16 -10.18
CA ARG A 91 -32.24 -10.99 -10.06
C ARG A 91 -32.71 -11.02 -8.60
N LEU A 92 -32.18 -11.92 -7.78
CA LEU A 92 -32.57 -12.02 -6.37
C LEU A 92 -32.12 -10.79 -5.60
N HIS A 93 -30.89 -10.31 -5.83
CA HIS A 93 -30.40 -9.09 -5.19
C HIS A 93 -31.19 -7.84 -5.61
N LEU A 94 -31.60 -7.74 -6.87
CA LEU A 94 -32.47 -6.64 -7.35
C LEU A 94 -33.87 -6.67 -6.70
N LEU A 95 -34.44 -7.86 -6.53
CA LEU A 95 -35.70 -8.05 -5.83
C LEU A 95 -35.57 -7.66 -4.35
N ASN A 96 -34.45 -8.03 -3.73
CA ASN A 96 -34.14 -7.69 -2.34
C ASN A 96 -33.81 -6.21 -2.12
N GLY A 97 -33.79 -5.38 -3.17
CA GLY A 97 -33.51 -3.95 -3.03
C GLY A 97 -32.04 -3.63 -2.76
N ILE A 98 -31.11 -4.37 -3.37
CA ILE A 98 -29.68 -4.03 -3.32
C ILE A 98 -29.44 -2.56 -3.65
N ASN A 99 -28.50 -1.92 -2.94
CA ASN A 99 -28.09 -0.55 -3.26
C ASN A 99 -27.60 -0.49 -4.72
N PRO A 100 -28.17 0.40 -5.57
CA PRO A 100 -27.77 0.53 -6.98
C PRO A 100 -26.28 0.87 -7.16
N GLU A 101 -25.66 1.56 -6.20
CA GLU A 101 -24.22 1.83 -6.20
C GLU A 101 -23.40 0.54 -6.25
N PHE A 102 -23.87 -0.57 -5.66
CA PHE A 102 -23.14 -1.84 -5.69
C PHE A 102 -23.10 -2.46 -7.09
N LEU A 103 -24.02 -2.07 -7.97
CA LEU A 103 -24.07 -2.54 -9.36
C LEU A 103 -23.28 -1.67 -10.33
N THR A 104 -22.83 -0.49 -9.89
CA THR A 104 -22.06 0.44 -10.72
C THR A 104 -20.61 -0.06 -10.81
N PRO A 105 -20.06 -0.38 -11.99
CA PRO A 105 -18.68 -0.83 -12.10
C PRO A 105 -17.71 0.22 -11.53
N VAL A 106 -16.63 -0.25 -10.89
CA VAL A 106 -15.54 0.64 -10.47
C VAL A 106 -14.41 0.49 -11.47
N GLU A 107 -14.01 1.61 -12.08
CA GLU A 107 -12.91 1.64 -13.02
C GLU A 107 -11.61 1.18 -12.35
N MET A 108 -10.76 0.50 -13.13
CA MET A 108 -9.46 0.09 -12.64
C MET A 108 -8.61 1.33 -12.35
N PRO A 109 -8.02 1.45 -11.15
CA PRO A 109 -7.14 2.55 -10.81
C PRO A 109 -5.97 2.68 -11.80
N ALA A 110 -5.65 3.92 -12.18
CA ALA A 110 -4.52 4.20 -13.07
C ALA A 110 -3.19 3.92 -12.38
N ALA A 111 -2.24 3.31 -13.10
CA ALA A 111 -0.93 2.94 -12.55
C ALA A 111 -0.23 4.11 -11.84
N MET A 112 0.46 3.81 -10.73
CA MET A 112 1.21 4.79 -9.96
C MET A 112 2.21 5.53 -10.86
N GLN A 113 2.17 6.86 -10.84
CA GLN A 113 3.09 7.71 -11.58
C GLN A 113 4.29 8.11 -10.71
N SER A 114 5.45 8.25 -11.34
CA SER A 114 6.62 8.83 -10.68
C SER A 114 6.50 10.34 -10.64
N HIS A 115 6.82 10.96 -9.50
CA HIS A 115 6.83 12.40 -9.35
C HIS A 115 8.28 12.91 -9.23
N PRO A 116 8.57 14.12 -9.75
CA PRO A 116 9.90 14.73 -9.71
C PRO A 116 10.26 15.35 -8.34
N THR A 117 9.28 15.66 -7.48
CA THR A 117 9.50 16.34 -6.19
C THR A 117 8.76 15.64 -5.03
N VAL A 118 9.21 15.90 -3.80
CA VAL A 118 8.57 15.37 -2.58
C VAL A 118 7.18 15.97 -2.41
N GLU A 119 7.03 17.26 -2.69
CA GLU A 119 5.77 17.98 -2.59
C GLU A 119 4.72 17.41 -3.54
N GLU A 120 5.11 17.06 -4.77
CA GLU A 120 4.21 16.40 -5.72
C GLU A 120 3.83 14.99 -5.28
N TYR A 121 4.76 14.22 -4.69
CA TYR A 121 4.44 12.93 -4.08
C TYR A 121 3.44 13.06 -2.94
N ASP A 122 3.62 14.04 -2.04
CA ASP A 122 2.74 14.24 -0.89
C ASP A 122 1.36 14.76 -1.32
N ALA A 123 1.27 15.61 -2.34
CA ALA A 123 0.02 16.03 -2.95
C ALA A 123 -0.73 14.85 -3.58
N ALA A 124 -0.06 14.06 -4.43
CA ALA A 124 -0.63 12.86 -5.03
C ALA A 124 -1.07 11.84 -3.98
N ASN A 125 -0.29 11.68 -2.89
CA ASN A 125 -0.65 10.79 -1.79
C ASN A 125 -1.92 11.25 -1.06
N THR A 126 -2.13 12.57 -0.92
CA THR A 126 -3.31 13.12 -0.28
C THR A 126 -4.57 12.86 -1.10
N GLU A 127 -4.50 13.09 -2.41
CA GLU A 127 -5.59 12.79 -3.35
C GLU A 127 -5.90 11.28 -3.39
N ALA A 128 -4.86 10.45 -3.49
CA ALA A 128 -4.98 9.00 -3.47
C ALA A 128 -5.56 8.50 -2.13
N ALA A 129 -5.23 9.13 -1.00
CA ALA A 129 -5.73 8.73 0.30
C ALA A 129 -7.24 8.97 0.43
N ALA A 130 -7.75 10.08 -0.10
CA ALA A 130 -9.19 10.35 -0.15
C ALA A 130 -9.93 9.28 -0.97
N LEU A 131 -9.42 8.98 -2.17
CA LEU A 131 -9.96 7.92 -3.02
C LEU A 131 -9.90 6.54 -2.34
N ALA A 132 -8.78 6.23 -1.67
CA ALA A 132 -8.61 4.98 -0.95
C ALA A 132 -9.70 4.81 0.12
N THR A 133 -9.95 5.84 0.92
CA THR A 133 -10.97 5.80 1.99
C THR A 133 -12.39 5.65 1.44
N GLU A 134 -12.71 6.31 0.32
CA GLU A 134 -14.00 6.14 -0.34
C GLU A 134 -14.20 4.70 -0.82
N LEU A 135 -13.20 4.15 -1.53
CA LEU A 135 -13.24 2.78 -2.05
C LEU A 135 -13.26 1.74 -0.93
N GLU A 136 -12.48 1.92 0.13
CA GLU A 136 -12.48 1.04 1.30
C GLU A 136 -13.85 1.01 1.98
N THR A 137 -14.50 2.17 2.14
CA THR A 137 -15.85 2.26 2.72
C THR A 137 -16.86 1.50 1.86
N ARG A 138 -16.78 1.68 0.54
CA ARG A 138 -17.65 0.96 -0.40
C ARG A 138 -17.38 -0.54 -0.38
N ALA A 139 -16.11 -0.96 -0.40
CA ALA A 139 -15.68 -2.34 -0.32
C ALA A 139 -16.22 -3.01 0.95
N GLN A 140 -16.11 -2.34 2.11
CA GLN A 140 -16.62 -2.84 3.38
C GLN A 140 -18.14 -3.04 3.34
N LYS A 141 -18.90 -2.06 2.86
CA LYS A 141 -20.37 -2.17 2.73
C LYS A 141 -20.76 -3.34 1.82
N MET A 142 -20.09 -3.51 0.69
CA MET A 142 -20.36 -4.59 -0.25
C MET A 142 -19.99 -5.95 0.33
N ALA A 143 -18.82 -6.07 0.96
CA ALA A 143 -18.39 -7.29 1.62
C ALA A 143 -19.35 -7.69 2.74
N SER A 144 -19.82 -6.75 3.57
CA SER A 144 -20.82 -7.03 4.59
C SER A 144 -22.14 -7.50 4.00
N TYR A 145 -22.62 -6.87 2.93
CA TYR A 145 -23.84 -7.29 2.23
C TYR A 145 -23.73 -8.71 1.68
N VAL A 146 -22.67 -9.01 0.93
CA VAL A 146 -22.49 -10.32 0.31
C VAL A 146 -22.30 -11.41 1.38
N ASN A 147 -21.48 -11.16 2.41
CA ASN A 147 -21.31 -12.10 3.51
C ASN A 147 -22.63 -12.36 4.25
N GLY A 148 -23.45 -11.33 4.47
CA GLY A 148 -24.76 -11.47 5.09
C GLY A 148 -25.70 -12.34 4.24
N TRP A 149 -25.71 -12.10 2.93
CA TRP A 149 -26.47 -12.93 1.99
C TRP A 149 -25.99 -14.38 1.99
N GLU A 150 -24.69 -14.62 1.84
CA GLU A 150 -24.10 -15.96 1.77
C GLU A 150 -24.33 -16.78 3.04
N ARG A 151 -24.29 -16.13 4.22
CA ARG A 151 -24.55 -16.78 5.51
C ARG A 151 -26.03 -17.00 5.82
N SER A 152 -26.93 -16.32 5.12
CA SER A 152 -28.37 -16.48 5.34
C SER A 152 -28.85 -17.83 4.82
N THR A 153 -29.68 -18.52 5.61
CA THR A 153 -30.35 -19.74 5.17
C THR A 153 -31.37 -19.43 4.06
N PRO A 154 -31.81 -20.43 3.27
CA PRO A 154 -32.84 -20.23 2.26
C PRO A 154 -34.12 -19.57 2.82
N ASP A 155 -34.57 -19.97 4.01
CA ASP A 155 -35.76 -19.39 4.65
C ASP A 155 -35.57 -17.91 5.02
N GLN A 156 -34.39 -17.54 5.53
CA GLN A 156 -34.05 -16.15 5.85
C GLN A 156 -33.99 -15.29 4.58
N ARG A 157 -33.41 -15.83 3.48
CA ARG A 157 -33.39 -15.15 2.19
C ARG A 157 -34.81 -14.97 1.65
N ASN A 158 -35.64 -16.01 1.70
CA ASN A 158 -37.04 -15.94 1.25
C ASN A 158 -37.84 -14.90 2.04
N LEU A 159 -37.70 -14.88 3.37
CA LEU A 159 -38.35 -13.87 4.21
C LEU A 159 -37.90 -12.45 3.83
N SER A 160 -36.59 -12.23 3.63
CA SER A 160 -36.07 -10.91 3.22
C SER A 160 -36.64 -10.45 1.88
N LEU A 161 -36.76 -11.37 0.90
CA LEU A 161 -37.36 -11.10 -0.40
C LEU A 161 -38.85 -10.77 -0.29
N ILE A 162 -39.60 -11.51 0.53
CA ILE A 162 -41.03 -11.25 0.76
C ILE A 162 -41.23 -9.86 1.38
N LEU A 163 -40.42 -9.51 2.39
CA LEU A 163 -40.49 -8.20 3.03
C LEU A 163 -40.14 -7.07 2.06
N ALA A 164 -39.10 -7.25 1.23
CA ALA A 164 -38.73 -6.26 0.22
C ALA A 164 -39.82 -6.06 -0.84
N LEU A 165 -40.50 -7.15 -1.25
CA LEU A 165 -41.64 -7.09 -2.17
C LEU A 165 -42.86 -6.41 -1.53
N ALA A 166 -43.18 -6.74 -0.28
CA ALA A 166 -44.28 -6.14 0.46
C ALA A 166 -44.10 -4.63 0.59
N ALA A 167 -42.89 -4.17 0.96
CA ALA A 167 -42.58 -2.74 1.06
C ALA A 167 -42.75 -2.00 -0.28
N ARG A 168 -42.38 -2.63 -1.42
CA ARG A 168 -42.59 -2.04 -2.75
C ARG A 168 -44.06 -2.00 -3.15
N LEU A 169 -44.84 -3.02 -2.80
CA LEU A 169 -46.28 -3.02 -3.06
C LEU A 169 -46.97 -1.91 -2.27
N GLU A 170 -46.60 -1.71 -1.01
CA GLU A 170 -47.13 -0.63 -0.18
C GLU A 170 -46.82 0.77 -0.76
N GLN A 171 -45.61 0.98 -1.29
CA GLN A 171 -45.26 2.24 -2.00
C GLN A 171 -46.16 2.48 -3.22
N LEU A 172 -46.41 1.44 -4.02
CA LEU A 172 -47.29 1.53 -5.19
C LEU A 172 -48.74 1.81 -4.81
N GLU A 173 -49.23 1.28 -3.70
CA GLU A 173 -50.59 1.50 -3.20
C GLU A 173 -50.78 2.89 -2.58
N THR A 174 -49.74 3.42 -1.95
CA THR A 174 -49.77 4.74 -1.27
C THR A 174 -49.42 5.91 -2.18
N GLY A 175 -48.91 5.66 -3.38
CA GLY A 175 -48.64 6.69 -4.40
C GLY A 175 -47.48 7.64 -4.07
N VAL A 176 -46.61 7.23 -3.14
CA VAL A 176 -45.35 7.91 -2.80
C VAL A 176 -44.17 7.14 -3.38
#